data_AF-A0A453E3D4-F1
#
_entry.id   AF-A0A453E3D4-F1
#
_cell.length_a   1.000
_cell.length_b   1.000
_cell.length_c   1.000
_cell.angle_alpha   90.00
_cell.angle_beta   90.00
_cell.angle_gamma   90.00
#
_symmetry.space_group_name_H-M   'P 1'
#
loop_
_entity.id
_entity.type
_entity.pdbx_description
1 polymer ?
#
loop_
_entity_poly.entity_id
_entity_poly.type
_entity_poly.pdbx_seq_one_letter_code
_entity_poly.pdbx_strand_id
1 'polypeptide(L)'
;MQAPVTPAGSVSTGETPLQRPPVAISSPPSAATTTRRRLLVSAGGLLLAAAAGNNNAASRGAAAAAVDLGYDPVTEAERAASAAVSQRVGEAVRLLEAGRELQARGEFAGALASFTAVVSGYKELALSEYARVGRALVLYEIGDRDESITEMEDVSVALKGYPEIHAALAAALYADKHAPLLAEFQFNIATLLDPHYSDLAYVRDTKHWPPSLVASLKNFITLT
;
A
#
# COMPACT_ATOMS: atom_id res chain seq x y z
N MET A 1 -22.01 -78.29 -52.74
CA MET A 1 -21.98 -77.25 -53.78
C MET A 1 -21.18 -76.06 -53.24
N GLN A 2 -20.19 -75.62 -54.02
CA GLN A 2 -19.48 -74.32 -54.04
C GLN A 2 -19.02 -73.62 -52.74
N ALA A 3 -17.70 -73.41 -52.68
CA ALA A 3 -16.99 -72.33 -51.97
C ALA A 3 -16.99 -71.04 -52.84
N PRO A 4 -16.19 -69.98 -52.57
CA PRO A 4 -15.79 -69.26 -51.33
C PRO A 4 -16.05 -67.73 -51.47
N VAL A 5 -15.80 -66.91 -50.43
CA VAL A 5 -15.20 -65.55 -50.55
C VAL A 5 -14.78 -64.99 -49.17
N THR A 6 -13.47 -64.76 -49.02
CA THR A 6 -12.85 -63.69 -48.22
C THR A 6 -12.38 -62.59 -49.21
N PRO A 7 -11.79 -61.42 -48.85
CA PRO A 7 -11.37 -60.88 -47.55
C PRO A 7 -11.64 -59.35 -47.35
N ALA A 8 -11.05 -58.79 -46.29
CA ALA A 8 -10.39 -57.47 -46.20
C ALA A 8 -11.00 -56.44 -45.23
N GLY A 9 -10.15 -55.91 -44.34
CA GLY A 9 -10.41 -54.68 -43.60
C GLY A 9 -9.80 -54.60 -42.21
N SER A 10 -8.48 -54.76 -42.08
CA SER A 10 -7.74 -54.40 -40.87
C SER A 10 -7.78 -52.89 -40.66
N VAL A 11 -8.17 -52.42 -39.46
CA VAL A 11 -7.83 -51.06 -39.00
C VAL A 11 -7.17 -51.16 -37.64
N SER A 12 -5.84 -51.12 -37.70
CA SER A 12 -4.96 -50.72 -36.62
C SER A 12 -5.17 -49.21 -36.39
N THR A 13 -5.53 -48.80 -35.18
CA THR A 13 -5.40 -47.39 -34.78
C THR A 13 -4.21 -47.32 -33.84
N GLY A 14 -3.07 -46.98 -34.44
CA GLY A 14 -1.82 -46.75 -33.72
C GLY A 14 -1.96 -45.56 -32.77
N GLU A 15 -1.42 -45.75 -31.57
CA GLU A 15 -0.97 -44.69 -30.70
C GLU A 15 -0.08 -43.73 -31.50
N THR A 16 -0.42 -42.45 -31.50
CA THR A 16 0.50 -41.38 -31.88
C THR A 16 0.58 -40.42 -30.70
N PRO A 17 1.74 -40.28 -30.02
CA PRO A 17 1.92 -39.30 -28.97
C PRO A 17 1.99 -37.92 -29.60
N LEU A 18 1.10 -37.00 -29.19
CA LEU A 18 1.21 -35.59 -29.57
C LEU A 18 2.45 -34.98 -28.90
N GLN A 19 3.50 -34.90 -29.70
CA GLN A 19 4.75 -34.22 -29.43
C GLN A 19 4.47 -32.73 -29.22
N ARG A 20 4.72 -32.23 -28.01
CA ARG A 20 4.61 -30.82 -27.65
C ARG A 20 5.76 -30.06 -28.33
N PRO A 21 5.52 -28.99 -29.12
CA PRO A 21 6.62 -28.23 -29.72
C PRO A 21 7.39 -27.45 -28.64
N PRO A 22 8.72 -27.26 -28.81
CA PRO A 22 9.54 -26.55 -27.84
C PRO A 22 9.20 -25.05 -27.83
N VAL A 23 8.83 -24.53 -26.65
CA VAL A 23 8.68 -23.10 -26.41
C VAL A 23 10.07 -22.48 -26.38
N ALA A 24 10.35 -21.63 -27.37
CA ALA A 24 11.57 -20.84 -27.42
C ALA A 24 11.61 -19.84 -26.25
N ILE A 25 12.56 -20.05 -25.33
CA ILE A 25 12.89 -19.10 -24.27
C ILE A 25 13.64 -17.94 -24.91
N SER A 26 12.97 -16.80 -25.09
CA SER A 26 13.65 -15.55 -25.44
C SER A 26 14.17 -14.90 -24.16
N SER A 27 15.48 -14.96 -23.96
CA SER A 27 16.20 -14.20 -22.93
C SER A 27 16.04 -12.70 -23.15
N PRO A 28 15.80 -11.89 -22.11
CA PRO A 28 15.82 -10.43 -22.25
C PRO A 28 17.26 -9.91 -22.40
N PRO A 29 17.50 -8.87 -23.23
CA PRO A 29 18.82 -8.29 -23.37
C PRO A 29 19.22 -7.49 -22.12
N SER A 30 20.43 -7.77 -21.66
CA SER A 30 21.16 -7.01 -20.66
C SER A 30 21.51 -5.62 -21.21
N ALA A 31 20.96 -4.56 -20.63
CA ALA A 31 21.32 -3.19 -20.94
C ALA A 31 21.80 -2.49 -19.66
N ALA A 32 23.10 -2.63 -19.39
CA ALA A 32 23.82 -1.78 -18.47
C ALA A 32 24.24 -0.51 -19.20
N THR A 33 23.59 0.63 -18.89
CA THR A 33 24.16 1.96 -19.16
C THR A 33 23.93 2.87 -17.98
N THR A 34 24.97 2.94 -17.15
CA THR A 34 25.19 3.89 -16.07
C THR A 34 25.01 5.33 -16.56
N THR A 35 23.88 5.96 -16.23
CA THR A 35 23.74 7.42 -16.36
C THR A 35 23.97 8.06 -15.00
N ARG A 36 25.19 8.61 -14.83
CA ARG A 36 25.59 9.43 -13.68
C ARG A 36 24.61 10.60 -13.51
N ARG A 37 23.72 10.55 -12.53
CA ARG A 37 23.07 11.76 -12.00
C ARG A 37 24.12 12.57 -11.25
N ARG A 38 24.56 13.68 -11.84
CA ARG A 38 25.29 14.75 -11.14
C ARG A 38 24.30 15.40 -10.16
N LEU A 39 24.44 15.06 -8.88
CA LEU A 39 23.89 15.86 -7.78
C LEU A 39 24.71 17.16 -7.69
N LEU A 40 24.11 18.29 -8.05
CA LEU A 40 24.62 19.59 -7.60
C LEU A 40 24.29 19.71 -6.11
N VAL A 41 25.27 19.42 -5.27
CA VAL A 41 25.26 19.78 -3.86
C VAL A 41 25.66 21.26 -3.79
N SER A 42 24.67 22.14 -3.65
CA SER A 42 24.90 23.52 -3.24
C SER A 42 25.28 23.53 -1.76
N ALA A 43 26.58 23.37 -1.49
CA ALA A 43 27.15 23.63 -0.17
C ALA A 43 27.11 25.15 0.06
N GLY A 44 26.17 25.61 0.88
CA GLY A 44 26.18 26.96 1.45
C GLY A 44 27.42 27.09 2.34
N GLY A 45 28.42 27.81 1.85
CA GLY A 45 29.63 28.12 2.61
C GLY A 45 29.31 28.99 3.81
N LEU A 46 29.49 28.45 5.01
CA LEU A 46 29.50 29.20 6.26
C LEU A 46 30.83 29.98 6.33
N LEU A 47 30.83 31.24 5.91
CA LEU A 47 31.98 32.15 6.09
C LEU A 47 32.03 32.62 7.55
N LEU A 48 32.86 31.96 8.35
CA LEU A 48 33.29 32.47 9.66
C LEU A 48 34.34 33.57 9.43
N ALA A 49 33.93 34.84 9.48
CA ALA A 49 34.85 35.97 9.49
C ALA A 49 35.35 36.19 10.94
N ALA A 50 36.60 35.82 11.19
CA ALA A 50 37.30 36.16 12.42
C ALA A 50 37.59 37.67 12.44
N ALA A 51 36.97 38.41 13.36
CA ALA A 51 37.29 39.80 13.61
C ALA A 51 38.60 39.90 14.41
N ALA A 52 39.71 40.16 13.71
CA ALA A 52 40.92 40.66 14.33
C ALA A 52 40.69 42.13 14.72
N GLY A 53 40.89 42.43 16.01
CA GLY A 53 40.64 43.75 16.57
C GLY A 53 41.53 44.82 15.96
N ASN A 54 40.94 46.00 15.73
CA ASN A 54 41.69 47.23 15.83
C ASN A 54 40.79 48.36 16.34
N ASN A 55 41.29 49.07 17.35
CA ASN A 55 40.60 50.11 18.08
C ASN A 55 40.45 51.36 17.20
N ASN A 56 39.22 51.73 16.86
CA ASN A 56 38.88 53.11 16.55
C ASN A 56 37.44 53.40 16.98
N ALA A 57 37.30 54.02 18.15
CA ALA A 57 36.04 54.36 18.80
C ALA A 57 35.29 55.55 18.15
N ALA A 58 35.75 56.06 17.01
CA ALA A 58 35.18 57.24 16.36
C ALA A 58 34.34 56.94 15.10
N SER A 59 34.26 55.69 14.64
CA SER A 59 33.41 55.29 13.50
C SER A 59 32.15 54.49 13.90
N ARG A 60 31.97 54.20 15.21
CA ARG A 60 30.78 53.51 15.73
C ARG A 60 29.47 54.28 15.58
N GLY A 61 29.53 55.58 15.27
CA GLY A 61 28.34 56.42 15.06
C GLY A 61 27.66 56.24 13.70
N ALA A 62 28.31 55.61 12.71
CA ALA A 62 27.76 55.49 11.35
C ALA A 62 27.55 54.05 10.87
N ALA A 63 28.14 53.05 11.54
CA ALA A 63 27.97 51.63 11.20
C ALA A 63 26.84 50.93 11.99
N ALA A 64 26.11 51.66 12.84
CA ALA A 64 24.93 51.17 13.56
C ALA A 64 23.61 51.57 12.89
N ALA A 65 23.66 52.01 11.63
CA ALA A 65 22.49 52.35 10.82
C ALA A 65 22.44 51.52 9.53
N ALA A 66 23.00 50.31 9.56
CA ALA A 66 22.60 49.29 8.60
C ALA A 66 21.16 48.91 8.97
N VAL A 67 20.22 49.48 8.23
CA VAL A 67 18.79 49.21 8.33
C VAL A 67 18.60 47.69 8.39
N ASP A 68 18.09 47.22 9.52
CA ASP A 68 17.43 45.92 9.62
C ASP A 68 16.19 46.01 8.71
N LEU A 69 16.43 45.90 7.40
CA LEU A 69 15.39 45.80 6.38
C LEU A 69 14.79 44.41 6.57
N GLY A 70 13.91 44.29 7.56
CA GLY A 70 13.28 43.06 8.04
C GLY A 70 13.06 42.04 6.94
N TYR A 71 14.07 41.20 6.73
CA TYR A 71 14.01 40.09 5.80
C TYR A 71 13.18 39.02 6.49
N ASP A 72 11.89 38.94 6.14
CA ASP A 72 11.06 37.80 6.52
C ASP A 72 11.32 36.66 5.53
N PRO A 73 11.95 35.56 5.96
CA PRO A 73 12.20 34.41 5.10
C PRO A 73 10.91 33.68 4.69
N VAL A 74 9.76 33.98 5.31
CA VAL A 74 8.46 33.37 5.00
C VAL A 74 7.38 34.44 4.93
N THR A 75 6.95 34.73 3.71
CA THR A 75 5.89 35.71 3.45
C THR A 75 4.57 35.29 4.11
N GLU A 76 3.70 36.27 4.39
CA GLU A 76 2.38 35.99 4.95
C GLU A 76 1.53 35.09 4.04
N ALA A 77 1.71 35.19 2.73
CA ALA A 77 1.08 34.30 1.77
C ALA A 77 1.55 32.84 1.92
N GLU A 78 2.85 32.62 2.13
CA GLU A 78 3.41 31.29 2.38
C GLU A 78 2.95 30.74 3.74
N ARG A 79 2.86 31.59 4.76
CA ARG A 79 2.33 31.22 6.09
C ARG A 79 0.85 30.82 6.01
N ALA A 80 0.03 31.58 5.28
CA ALA A 80 -1.37 31.26 5.05
C ALA A 80 -1.55 29.97 4.24
N ALA A 81 -0.74 29.76 3.20
CA ALA A 81 -0.74 28.52 2.43
C ALA A 81 -0.34 27.31 3.30
N SER A 82 0.70 27.45 4.12
CA SER A 82 1.11 26.44 5.08
C SER A 82 0.00 26.12 6.09
N ALA A 83 -0.65 27.14 6.66
CA ALA A 83 -1.77 26.95 7.58
C ALA A 83 -2.95 26.21 6.93
N ALA A 84 -3.28 26.54 5.67
CA ALA A 84 -4.32 25.86 4.92
C ALA A 84 -3.99 24.37 4.67
N VAL A 85 -2.73 24.05 4.34
CA VAL A 85 -2.28 22.65 4.20
C VAL A 85 -2.35 21.93 5.55
N SER A 86 -1.88 22.55 6.64
CA SER A 86 -1.96 21.98 7.99
C SER A 86 -3.40 21.69 8.42
N GLN A 87 -4.33 22.60 8.13
CA GLN A 87 -5.75 22.40 8.39
C GLN A 87 -6.30 21.21 7.60
N ARG A 88 -6.01 21.14 6.29
CA ARG A 88 -6.46 20.05 5.41
C ARG A 88 -5.94 18.70 5.89
N VAL A 89 -4.64 18.60 6.22
CA VAL A 89 -4.05 17.36 6.76
C VAL A 89 -4.67 17.01 8.12
N GLY A 90 -4.86 17.99 9.00
CA GLY A 90 -5.49 17.79 10.30
C GLY A 90 -6.91 17.24 10.21
N GLU A 91 -7.71 17.74 9.26
CA GLU A 91 -9.07 17.24 9.02
C GLU A 91 -9.05 15.79 8.53
N ALA A 92 -8.16 15.46 7.59
CA ALA A 92 -8.00 14.11 7.06
C ALA A 92 -7.57 13.10 8.14
N VAL A 93 -6.63 13.49 9.02
CA VAL A 93 -6.19 12.67 10.16
C VAL A 93 -7.36 12.44 11.13
N ARG A 94 -8.12 13.48 11.47
CA ARG A 94 -9.29 13.36 12.35
C ARG A 94 -10.34 12.40 11.80
N LEU A 95 -10.60 12.44 10.49
CA LEU A 95 -11.54 11.51 9.84
C LEU A 95 -11.00 10.07 9.86
N LEU A 96 -9.71 9.87 9.61
CA LEU A 96 -9.08 8.55 9.65
C LEU A 96 -9.15 7.94 11.07
N GLU A 97 -8.85 8.75 12.09
CA GLU A 97 -8.94 8.34 13.50
C GLU A 97 -10.38 8.03 13.90
N ALA A 98 -11.35 8.86 13.50
CA ALA A 98 -12.76 8.60 13.73
C ALA A 98 -13.21 7.28 13.10
N GLY A 99 -12.78 6.98 11.88
CA GLY A 99 -13.09 5.70 11.23
C GLY A 99 -12.57 4.50 12.01
N ARG A 100 -11.32 4.57 12.51
CA ARG A 100 -10.71 3.51 13.33
C ARG A 100 -11.41 3.34 14.67
N GLU A 101 -11.79 4.43 15.32
CA GLU A 101 -12.50 4.37 16.59
C GLU A 101 -13.90 3.78 16.43
N LEU A 102 -14.64 4.17 15.39
CA LEU A 102 -15.94 3.61 15.06
C LEU A 102 -15.82 2.10 14.74
N GLN A 103 -14.80 1.69 13.99
CA GLN A 103 -14.52 0.29 13.73
C GLN A 103 -14.27 -0.49 15.04
N ALA A 104 -13.45 0.05 15.95
CA ALA A 104 -13.18 -0.57 17.25
C ALA A 104 -14.44 -0.71 18.14
N ARG A 105 -15.41 0.20 17.98
CA ARG A 105 -16.72 0.11 18.66
C ARG A 105 -17.74 -0.79 17.94
N GLY A 106 -17.43 -1.29 16.75
CA GLY A 106 -18.35 -2.07 15.93
C GLY A 106 -19.37 -1.23 15.14
N GLU A 107 -19.18 0.08 15.05
CA GLU A 107 -20.03 1.01 14.30
C GLU A 107 -19.61 1.06 12.81
N PHE A 108 -19.69 -0.07 12.12
CA PHE A 108 -19.08 -0.25 10.79
C PHE A 108 -19.62 0.67 9.70
N ALA A 109 -20.92 1.00 9.71
CA ALA A 109 -21.49 1.96 8.75
C ALA A 109 -20.91 3.38 8.93
N GLY A 110 -20.70 3.80 10.18
CA GLY A 110 -20.06 5.09 10.49
C GLY A 110 -18.57 5.09 10.15
N ALA A 111 -17.88 3.97 10.43
CA ALA A 111 -16.50 3.77 10.04
C ALA A 111 -16.32 3.87 8.52
N LEU A 112 -17.19 3.20 7.75
CA LEU A 112 -17.20 3.25 6.29
C LEU A 112 -17.38 4.67 5.77
N ALA A 113 -18.32 5.44 6.32
CA ALA A 113 -18.53 6.83 5.93
C ALA A 113 -17.26 7.67 6.17
N SER A 114 -16.60 7.47 7.31
CA SER A 114 -15.37 8.19 7.67
C SER A 114 -14.21 7.84 6.75
N PHE A 115 -13.95 6.56 6.50
CA PHE A 115 -12.89 6.14 5.58
C PHE A 115 -13.17 6.58 4.14
N THR A 116 -14.42 6.48 3.67
CA THR A 116 -14.82 6.92 2.33
C THR A 116 -14.61 8.42 2.15
N ALA A 117 -14.90 9.23 3.18
CA ALA A 117 -14.64 10.66 3.17
C ALA A 117 -13.13 10.97 3.01
N VAL A 118 -12.26 10.21 3.69
CA VAL A 118 -10.81 10.33 3.53
C VAL A 118 -10.37 9.98 2.10
N VAL A 119 -10.79 8.81 1.60
CA VAL A 119 -10.41 8.30 0.28
C VAL A 119 -10.85 9.24 -0.84
N SER A 120 -12.04 9.81 -0.73
CA SER A 120 -12.61 10.70 -1.76
C SER A 120 -12.12 12.15 -1.65
N GLY A 121 -11.97 12.67 -0.43
CA GLY A 121 -11.61 14.07 -0.17
C GLY A 121 -10.12 14.38 -0.19
N TYR A 122 -9.28 13.37 0.08
CA TYR A 122 -7.85 13.55 0.41
C TYR A 122 -6.92 12.57 -0.33
N LYS A 123 -7.29 12.19 -1.55
CA LYS A 123 -6.56 11.22 -2.39
C LYS A 123 -5.09 11.56 -2.64
N GLU A 124 -4.72 12.83 -2.56
CA GLU A 124 -3.34 13.30 -2.71
C GLU A 124 -2.47 13.05 -1.47
N LEU A 125 -3.09 12.80 -0.31
CA LEU A 125 -2.38 12.49 0.91
C LEU A 125 -2.07 11.00 0.97
N ALA A 126 -0.84 10.65 1.33
CA ALA A 126 -0.42 9.26 1.52
C ALA A 126 -1.27 8.52 2.58
N LEU A 127 -1.89 9.26 3.52
CA LEU A 127 -2.77 8.66 4.52
C LEU A 127 -4.04 8.02 3.91
N SER A 128 -4.45 8.45 2.71
CA SER A 128 -5.63 7.92 2.03
C SER A 128 -5.51 6.43 1.71
N GLU A 129 -4.29 5.94 1.48
CA GLU A 129 -4.00 4.51 1.31
C GLU A 129 -4.35 3.68 2.55
N TYR A 130 -4.05 4.20 3.74
CA TYR A 130 -4.42 3.54 5.00
C TYR A 130 -5.93 3.62 5.26
N ALA A 131 -6.60 4.68 4.78
CA ALA A 131 -8.05 4.74 4.82
C ALA A 131 -8.70 3.70 3.90
N ARG A 132 -8.11 3.43 2.73
CA ARG A 132 -8.57 2.35 1.84
C ARG A 132 -8.48 0.97 2.49
N VAL A 133 -7.43 0.71 3.29
CA VAL A 133 -7.37 -0.54 4.08
C VAL A 133 -8.56 -0.62 5.03
N GLY A 134 -8.79 0.41 5.84
CA GLY A 134 -9.91 0.44 6.79
C GLY A 134 -11.26 0.29 6.09
N ARG A 135 -11.45 1.01 4.96
CA ARG A 135 -12.63 0.92 4.10
C ARG A 135 -12.88 -0.51 3.61
N ALA A 136 -11.87 -1.16 3.05
CA ALA A 136 -11.98 -2.52 2.54
C ALA A 136 -12.37 -3.51 3.65
N LEU A 137 -11.79 -3.39 4.84
CA LEU A 137 -12.14 -4.21 6.00
C LEU A 137 -13.61 -4.03 6.39
N VAL A 138 -14.07 -2.79 6.55
CA VAL A 138 -15.46 -2.54 6.97
C VAL A 138 -16.48 -2.88 5.88
N LEU A 139 -16.14 -2.75 4.59
CA LEU A 139 -16.97 -3.23 3.48
C LEU A 139 -17.25 -4.73 3.59
N TYR A 140 -16.24 -5.51 4.00
CA TYR A 140 -16.38 -6.95 4.20
C TYR A 140 -17.47 -7.28 5.23
N GLU A 141 -17.48 -6.53 6.34
CA GLU A 141 -18.39 -6.74 7.46
C GLU A 141 -19.84 -6.38 7.13
N ILE A 142 -20.05 -5.28 6.41
CA ILE A 142 -21.40 -4.85 6.04
C ILE A 142 -22.01 -5.68 4.90
N GLY A 143 -21.23 -6.58 4.30
CA GLY A 143 -21.69 -7.54 3.29
C GLY A 143 -21.27 -7.24 1.86
N ASP A 144 -20.61 -6.11 1.60
CA ASP A 144 -20.13 -5.71 0.27
C ASP A 144 -18.79 -6.40 -0.06
N ARG A 145 -18.81 -7.75 -0.01
CA ARG A 145 -17.61 -8.59 -0.04
C ARG A 145 -16.83 -8.53 -1.35
N ASP A 146 -17.52 -8.42 -2.49
CA ASP A 146 -16.84 -8.34 -3.79
C ASP A 146 -16.09 -7.00 -3.95
N GLU A 147 -16.69 -5.89 -3.50
CA GLU A 147 -16.02 -4.59 -3.50
C GLU A 147 -14.86 -4.58 -2.50
N SER A 148 -15.09 -5.12 -1.30
CA SER A 148 -14.04 -5.31 -0.28
C SER A 148 -12.83 -6.03 -0.84
N ILE A 149 -13.01 -7.20 -1.48
CA ILE A 149 -11.93 -8.00 -2.03
C ILE A 149 -11.20 -7.25 -3.15
N THR A 150 -11.95 -6.59 -4.04
CA THR A 150 -11.35 -5.79 -5.12
C THR A 150 -10.49 -4.67 -4.55
N GLU A 151 -10.96 -3.97 -3.52
CA GLU A 151 -10.19 -2.92 -2.86
C GLU A 151 -8.97 -3.48 -2.11
N MET A 152 -9.09 -4.66 -1.48
CA MET A 152 -7.96 -5.34 -0.85
C MET A 152 -6.88 -5.73 -1.87
N GLU A 153 -7.26 -6.23 -3.05
CA GLU A 153 -6.35 -6.55 -4.14
C GLU A 153 -5.61 -5.31 -4.63
N ASP A 154 -6.33 -4.22 -4.91
CA ASP A 154 -5.75 -2.96 -5.35
C ASP A 154 -4.79 -2.37 -4.31
N VAL A 155 -5.21 -2.36 -3.04
CA VAL A 155 -4.39 -1.84 -1.93
C VAL A 155 -3.17 -2.71 -1.67
N SER A 156 -3.23 -4.02 -1.89
CA SER A 156 -2.06 -4.91 -1.78
C SER A 156 -0.96 -4.55 -2.77
N VAL A 157 -1.32 -4.00 -3.93
CA VAL A 157 -0.36 -3.52 -4.93
C VAL A 157 0.19 -2.14 -4.55
N ALA A 158 -0.65 -1.26 -4.03
CA ALA A 158 -0.26 0.09 -3.61
C ALA A 158 0.63 0.06 -2.34
N LEU A 159 0.31 -0.82 -1.39
CA LEU A 159 0.95 -0.95 -0.09
C LEU A 159 1.64 -2.32 0.07
N LYS A 160 2.57 -2.65 -0.83
CA LYS A 160 3.26 -3.96 -0.89
C LYS A 160 3.95 -4.44 0.40
N GLY A 161 4.21 -3.53 1.35
CA GLY A 161 4.85 -3.83 2.62
C GLY A 161 3.89 -3.88 3.80
N TYR A 162 2.57 -3.87 3.55
CA TYR A 162 1.58 -3.80 4.62
C TYR A 162 0.99 -5.19 4.90
N PRO A 163 1.41 -5.87 5.99
CA PRO A 163 1.00 -7.25 6.25
C PRO A 163 -0.50 -7.42 6.46
N GLU A 164 -1.17 -6.38 6.98
CA GLU A 164 -2.60 -6.42 7.31
C GLU A 164 -3.48 -6.71 6.10
N ILE A 165 -3.21 -6.07 4.96
CA ILE A 165 -4.03 -6.25 3.76
C ILE A 165 -3.85 -7.65 3.17
N HIS A 166 -2.63 -8.18 3.23
CA HIS A 166 -2.33 -9.53 2.77
C HIS A 166 -3.04 -10.59 3.64
N ALA A 167 -3.04 -10.43 4.97
CA ALA A 167 -3.75 -11.32 5.86
C ALA A 167 -5.28 -11.24 5.66
N ALA A 168 -5.82 -10.03 5.49
CA ALA A 168 -7.25 -9.82 5.26
C ALA A 168 -7.69 -10.42 3.92
N LEU A 169 -6.91 -10.17 2.86
CA LEU A 169 -7.16 -10.72 1.54
C LEU A 169 -7.07 -12.24 1.54
N ALA A 170 -6.13 -12.85 2.27
CA ALA A 170 -6.06 -14.30 2.42
C ALA A 170 -7.36 -14.88 3.00
N ALA A 171 -7.84 -14.30 4.10
CA ALA A 171 -9.08 -14.72 4.75
C ALA A 171 -10.29 -14.63 3.79
N ALA A 172 -10.41 -13.53 3.05
CA ALA A 172 -11.50 -13.30 2.12
C ALA A 172 -11.42 -14.19 0.86
N LEU A 173 -10.23 -14.37 0.28
CA LEU A 173 -10.02 -15.27 -0.86
C LEU A 173 -10.37 -16.72 -0.53
N TYR A 174 -10.05 -17.15 0.69
CA TYR A 174 -10.39 -18.48 1.17
C TYR A 174 -11.91 -18.64 1.33
N ALA A 175 -12.54 -17.74 2.09
CA ALA A 175 -13.94 -17.87 2.47
C ALA A 175 -14.93 -17.60 1.32
N ASP A 176 -14.65 -16.63 0.45
CA ASP A 176 -15.61 -16.16 -0.55
C ASP A 176 -15.25 -16.59 -1.97
N LYS A 177 -13.97 -16.51 -2.34
CA LYS A 177 -13.52 -16.88 -3.69
C LYS A 177 -13.17 -18.35 -3.84
N HIS A 178 -13.14 -19.12 -2.74
CA HIS A 178 -12.77 -20.54 -2.73
C HIS A 178 -11.42 -20.78 -3.41
N ALA A 179 -10.46 -19.88 -3.18
CA ALA A 179 -9.16 -19.85 -3.85
C ALA A 179 -8.01 -20.16 -2.86
N PRO A 180 -7.89 -21.40 -2.35
CA PRO A 180 -6.99 -21.74 -1.25
C PRO A 180 -5.51 -21.48 -1.56
N LEU A 181 -5.06 -21.76 -2.79
CA LEU A 181 -3.66 -21.54 -3.18
C LEU A 181 -3.29 -20.05 -3.19
N LEU A 182 -4.21 -19.18 -3.64
CA LEU A 182 -3.97 -17.73 -3.61
C LEU A 182 -4.05 -17.20 -2.18
N ALA A 183 -4.99 -17.70 -1.37
CA ALA A 183 -5.08 -17.34 0.04
C ALA A 183 -3.79 -17.70 0.79
N GLU A 184 -3.25 -18.91 0.59
CA GLU A 184 -1.99 -19.34 1.19
C GLU A 184 -0.82 -18.46 0.76
N PHE A 185 -0.73 -18.12 -0.53
CA PHE A 185 0.30 -17.20 -1.02
C PHE A 185 0.23 -15.83 -0.33
N GLN A 186 -0.97 -15.25 -0.20
CA GLN A 186 -1.16 -13.98 0.49
C GLN A 186 -0.81 -14.07 1.98
N PHE A 187 -1.23 -15.15 2.65
CA PHE A 187 -0.96 -15.33 4.07
C PHE A 187 0.53 -15.56 4.38
N ASN A 188 1.25 -16.24 3.48
CA ASN A 188 2.69 -16.39 3.57
C ASN A 188 3.41 -15.04 3.48
N ILE A 189 2.96 -14.13 2.60
CA ILE A 189 3.48 -12.76 2.56
C ILE A 189 3.20 -12.03 3.88
N ALA A 190 1.97 -12.12 4.38
CA ALA A 190 1.57 -11.44 5.61
C ALA A 190 2.42 -11.87 6.81
N THR A 191 2.59 -13.18 7.02
CA THR A 191 3.32 -13.75 8.16
C THR A 191 4.83 -13.63 8.01
N LEU A 192 5.36 -13.54 6.78
CA LEU A 192 6.75 -13.17 6.54
C LEU A 192 7.04 -11.73 6.98
N LEU A 193 6.10 -10.82 6.73
CA LEU A 193 6.21 -9.40 7.10
C LEU A 193 5.93 -9.16 8.59
N ASP A 194 4.92 -9.82 9.15
CA ASP A 194 4.56 -9.75 10.57
C ASP A 194 3.91 -11.08 11.03
N PRO A 195 4.62 -11.91 11.81
CA PRO A 195 4.10 -13.20 12.27
C PRO A 195 2.83 -13.11 13.13
N HIS A 196 2.51 -11.96 13.73
CA HIS A 196 1.35 -11.82 14.61
C HIS A 196 0.01 -11.98 13.89
N TYR A 197 -0.04 -11.91 12.56
CA TYR A 197 -1.28 -12.18 11.81
C TYR A 197 -1.73 -13.65 11.84
N SER A 198 -0.91 -14.54 12.41
CA SER A 198 -1.34 -15.90 12.78
C SER A 198 -2.09 -15.96 14.12
N ASP A 199 -2.02 -14.91 14.94
CA ASP A 199 -2.71 -14.82 16.22
C ASP A 199 -4.07 -14.12 16.07
N LEU A 200 -5.14 -14.88 16.31
CA LEU A 200 -6.51 -14.36 16.26
C LEU A 200 -6.77 -13.28 17.34
N ALA A 201 -6.10 -13.35 18.48
CA ALA A 201 -6.24 -12.32 19.51
C ALA A 201 -5.61 -11.01 19.06
N TYR A 202 -4.46 -11.04 18.36
CA TYR A 202 -3.84 -9.84 17.81
C TYR A 202 -4.76 -9.13 16.80
N VAL A 203 -5.30 -9.85 15.82
CA VAL A 203 -6.17 -9.22 14.80
C VAL A 203 -7.48 -8.70 15.40
N ARG A 204 -8.03 -9.39 16.39
CA ARG A 204 -9.28 -9.00 17.04
C ARG A 204 -9.09 -7.84 18.03
N ASP A 205 -8.14 -7.97 18.94
CA ASP A 205 -8.03 -7.10 20.13
C ASP A 205 -7.07 -5.92 19.89
N THR A 206 -6.08 -6.08 18.99
CA THR A 206 -5.13 -5.02 18.66
C THR A 206 -5.52 -4.30 17.37
N LYS A 207 -5.79 -5.06 16.30
CA LYS A 207 -6.17 -4.48 15.00
C LYS A 207 -7.65 -4.17 14.86
N HIS A 208 -8.48 -4.64 15.79
CA HIS A 208 -9.93 -4.40 15.76
C HIS A 208 -10.55 -4.80 14.42
N TRP A 209 -10.12 -5.95 13.88
CA TRP A 209 -10.70 -6.46 12.65
C TRP A 209 -12.18 -6.76 12.82
N PRO A 210 -12.98 -6.58 11.76
CA PRO A 210 -14.39 -6.91 11.83
C PRO A 210 -14.63 -8.40 12.14
N PRO A 211 -15.64 -8.74 12.95
CA PRO A 211 -15.88 -10.12 13.41
C PRO A 211 -16.03 -11.13 12.28
N SER A 212 -16.69 -10.77 11.17
CA SER A 212 -16.85 -11.67 10.03
C SER A 212 -15.52 -12.02 9.37
N LEU A 213 -14.61 -11.05 9.26
CA LEU A 213 -13.28 -11.26 8.69
C LEU A 213 -12.38 -12.06 9.63
N VAL A 214 -12.47 -11.84 10.95
CA VAL A 214 -11.79 -12.66 11.97
C VAL A 214 -12.28 -14.11 11.90
N ALA A 215 -13.58 -14.34 11.71
CA ALA A 215 -14.13 -15.68 11.52
C ALA A 215 -13.61 -16.35 10.24
N SER A 216 -13.54 -15.61 9.12
CA SER A 216 -12.93 -16.09 7.87
C SER A 216 -11.46 -16.47 8.06
N LEU A 217 -10.68 -15.65 8.76
CA LEU A 217 -9.28 -15.94 9.05
C LEU A 217 -9.13 -17.19 9.93
N LYS A 218 -9.96 -17.32 10.97
CA LYS A 218 -9.99 -18.52 11.82
C LYS A 218 -10.25 -19.78 11.00
N ASN A 219 -11.22 -19.75 10.09
CA ASN A 219 -11.54 -20.90 9.23
C ASN A 219 -10.36 -21.26 8.33
N PHE A 220 -9.69 -20.25 7.77
CA PHE A 220 -8.48 -20.45 6.97
C PHE A 220 -7.35 -21.13 7.77
N ILE A 221 -6.96 -20.58 8.92
CA ILE A 221 -5.79 -21.09 9.68
C ILE A 221 -6.02 -22.42 10.42
N THR A 222 -7.28 -22.82 10.65
CA THR A 222 -7.59 -24.07 11.35
C THR A 222 -7.69 -25.28 10.42
N LEU A 223 -7.76 -25.04 9.10
CA LEU A 223 -7.83 -26.08 8.08
C LEU A 223 -6.49 -26.31 7.36
N THR A 224 -5.50 -25.47 7.63
CA THR A 224 -4.08 -25.62 7.23
C THR A 224 -3.27 -26.26 8.35
#